data_AF-A0A520K3Z6-F1
#
_entry.id   AF-A0A520K3Z6-F1
#
_cell.length_a   1.000
_cell.length_b   1.000
_cell.length_c   1.000
_cell.angle_alpha   90.00
_cell.angle_beta   90.00
_cell.angle_gamma   90.00
#
_symmetry.space_group_name_H-M   'P 1'
#
loop_
_entity.id
_entity.type
_entity.pdbx_description
1 polymer ?
#
loop_
_entity_poly.entity_id
_entity_poly.type
_entity_poly.pdbx_seq_one_letter_code
_entity_poly.pdbx_strand_id
1 'polypeptide(L)'
;MQSTYRSYRAIPLVLSAAVTIDHALTFYLAGGTERILKYEYSPTLVYAVEHNLVIPYLLFTVFFYYAAGYIVLKHLRNSGIYHIGIYIILLMSITHVLG
;
A
#
# COMPACT_ATOMS: atom_id res chain seq x y z
N MET A 1 -0.81 12.63 -23.33
CA MET A 1 -1.29 11.96 -22.09
C MET A 1 -1.35 10.43 -22.17
N GLN A 2 -0.60 9.75 -23.07
CA GLN A 2 -0.59 8.27 -23.19
C GLN A 2 0.52 7.56 -22.39
N SER A 3 1.41 8.31 -21.71
CA SER A 3 2.64 7.73 -21.14
C SER A 3 2.46 7.09 -19.76
N THR A 4 1.50 7.53 -18.95
CA THR A 4 1.39 7.11 -17.54
C THR A 4 0.78 5.71 -17.42
N TYR A 5 -0.23 5.37 -18.23
CA TYR A 5 -0.92 4.08 -18.20
C TYR A 5 -0.05 2.90 -18.66
N ARG A 6 0.91 3.13 -19.56
CA ARG A 6 1.87 2.09 -20.00
C ARG A 6 3.04 1.91 -19.05
N SER A 7 3.24 2.83 -18.10
CA SER A 7 4.36 2.75 -17.18
C SER A 7 3.99 1.88 -16.00
N TYR A 8 4.25 0.57 -16.14
CA TYR A 8 4.21 -0.44 -15.06
C TYR A 8 5.07 -0.07 -13.83
N ARG A 9 5.87 1.00 -13.91
CA ARG A 9 6.65 1.60 -12.82
C ARG A 9 5.91 2.70 -12.06
N ALA A 10 5.04 3.45 -12.73
CA ALA A 10 4.39 4.62 -12.14
C ALA A 10 3.14 4.25 -11.35
N ILE A 11 2.35 3.29 -11.84
CA ILE A 11 1.09 2.89 -11.19
C ILE A 11 1.32 2.28 -9.79
N PRO A 12 2.34 1.43 -9.56
CA PRO A 12 2.62 0.93 -8.22
C PRO A 12 3.03 2.03 -7.22
N LEU A 13 3.57 3.18 -7.68
CA LEU A 13 3.85 4.31 -6.80
C LEU A 13 2.56 4.93 -6.23
N VAL A 14 1.47 4.92 -7.00
CA VAL A 14 0.16 5.41 -6.55
C VAL A 14 -0.34 4.55 -5.40
N LEU A 15 -0.21 3.22 -5.53
CA LEU A 15 -0.58 2.28 -4.47
C LEU A 15 0.28 2.47 -3.21
N SER A 16 1.59 2.61 -3.38
CA SER A 16 2.51 2.88 -2.26
C SER A 16 2.20 4.20 -1.56
N ALA A 17 1.86 5.26 -2.30
CA ALA A 17 1.44 6.53 -1.74
C ALA A 17 0.12 6.40 -0.96
N ALA A 18 -0.86 5.68 -1.52
CA ALA A 18 -2.13 5.40 -0.87
C ALA A 18 -1.93 4.67 0.48
N VAL A 19 -1.13 3.60 0.50
CA VAL A 19 -0.81 2.85 1.72
C VAL A 19 -0.07 3.70 2.76
N THR A 20 0.80 4.60 2.30
CA THR A 20 1.50 5.54 3.20
C THR A 20 0.52 6.51 3.85
N ILE A 21 -0.41 7.07 3.06
CA ILE A 21 -1.44 8.01 3.55
C ILE A 21 -2.38 7.30 4.52
N ASP A 22 -2.82 6.10 4.17
CA ASP A 22 -3.66 5.24 5.01
C ASP A 22 -3.05 5.07 6.40
N HIS A 23 -1.83 4.54 6.48
CA HIS A 23 -1.16 4.36 7.78
C HIS A 23 -0.91 5.68 8.50
N ALA A 24 -0.52 6.76 7.79
CA ALA A 24 -0.36 8.07 8.39
C ALA A 24 -1.66 8.56 9.04
N LEU A 25 -2.80 8.35 8.38
CA LEU A 25 -4.13 8.64 8.92
C LEU A 25 -4.47 7.72 10.10
N THR A 26 -4.16 6.43 10.03
CA THR A 26 -4.35 5.48 11.15
C THR A 26 -3.63 5.97 12.40
N PHE A 27 -2.33 6.29 12.29
CA PHE A 27 -1.53 6.77 13.42
C PHE A 27 -1.98 8.15 13.91
N TYR A 28 -2.32 9.06 13.00
CA TYR A 28 -2.80 10.40 13.34
C TYR A 28 -4.14 10.36 14.08
N LEU A 29 -5.12 9.58 13.57
CA LEU A 29 -6.45 9.45 14.16
C LEU A 29 -6.45 8.61 15.44
N ALA A 30 -5.53 7.65 15.58
CA ALA A 30 -5.35 6.89 16.81
C ALA A 30 -4.90 7.78 17.97
N GLY A 31 -4.15 8.86 17.71
CA GLY A 31 -3.69 9.79 18.76
C GLY A 31 -2.72 9.16 19.78
N GLY A 32 -2.19 7.97 19.49
CA GLY A 32 -1.30 7.22 20.37
C GLY A 32 -1.25 5.73 20.00
N THR A 33 -0.18 5.06 20.42
CA THR A 33 0.03 3.61 20.18
C THR A 33 -0.95 2.74 20.97
N GLU A 34 -1.44 3.20 22.11
CA GLU A 34 -2.37 2.47 22.98
C GLU A 34 -3.71 2.14 22.29
N ARG A 35 -4.23 3.06 21.47
CA ARG A 35 -5.46 2.79 20.69
C ARG A 35 -5.23 1.77 19.60
N ILE A 36 -4.05 1.78 18.98
CA ILE A 36 -3.68 0.80 17.94
C ILE A 36 -3.58 -0.58 18.59
N LEU A 37 -2.84 -0.73 19.69
CA LEU A 37 -2.74 -2.00 20.40
C LEU A 37 -4.09 -2.56 20.89
N LYS A 38 -5.07 -1.68 21.14
CA LYS A 38 -6.39 -2.07 21.65
C LYS A 38 -7.42 -2.41 20.58
N TYR A 39 -7.36 -1.76 19.41
CA TYR A 39 -8.41 -1.85 18.39
C TYR A 39 -7.92 -2.38 17.03
N GLU A 40 -6.61 -2.46 16.81
CA GLU A 40 -6.03 -2.97 15.57
C GLU A 40 -5.90 -4.49 15.62
N TYR A 41 -6.35 -5.16 14.55
CA TYR A 41 -6.33 -6.63 14.47
C TYR A 41 -5.17 -7.17 13.62
N SER A 42 -4.43 -6.31 12.92
CA SER A 42 -3.24 -6.72 12.16
C SER A 42 -2.11 -7.16 13.10
N PRO A 43 -1.78 -8.47 13.18
CA PRO A 43 -0.76 -8.95 14.14
C PRO A 43 0.61 -8.35 13.86
N THR A 44 0.89 -8.05 12.59
CA THR A 44 2.17 -7.47 12.15
C THR A 44 2.32 -6.02 12.57
N LEU A 45 1.24 -5.23 12.50
CA LEU A 45 1.24 -3.83 12.93
C LEU A 45 1.28 -3.74 14.46
N VAL A 46 0.49 -4.56 15.16
CA VAL A 46 0.53 -4.68 16.62
C VAL A 46 1.94 -5.01 17.10
N TYR A 47 2.56 -6.06 16.53
CA TYR A 47 3.94 -6.42 16.86
C TYR A 47 4.93 -5.27 16.62
N ALA A 48 4.80 -4.57 15.50
CA ALA A 48 5.65 -3.43 15.17
C ALA A 48 5.48 -2.27 16.16
N VAL A 49 4.26 -2.01 16.63
CA VAL A 49 3.98 -0.98 17.64
C VAL A 49 4.54 -1.38 19.01
N GLU A 50 4.32 -2.63 19.44
CA GLU A 50 4.83 -3.14 20.73
C GLU A 50 6.36 -3.06 20.83
N HIS A 51 7.07 -3.31 19.73
CA HIS A 51 8.53 -3.36 19.69
C HIS A 51 9.18 -2.06 19.20
N ASN A 52 8.43 -0.97 19.02
CA ASN A 52 8.92 0.29 18.44
C ASN A 52 9.56 0.13 17.03
N LEU A 53 9.07 -0.82 16.24
CA LEU A 53 9.50 -1.13 14.88
C LEU A 53 8.55 -0.57 13.80
N VAL A 54 7.74 0.44 14.15
CA VAL A 54 6.75 1.06 13.25
C VAL A 54 7.40 1.60 11.97
N ILE A 55 8.53 2.30 12.07
CA ILE A 55 9.21 2.86 10.89
C ILE A 55 9.71 1.74 9.95
N PRO A 56 10.47 0.72 10.43
CA PRO A 56 10.83 -0.44 9.61
C PRO A 56 9.62 -1.14 8.97
N TYR A 57 8.53 -1.31 9.74
CA TYR A 57 7.29 -1.91 9.25
C TYR A 57 6.71 -1.11 8.08
N LEU A 58 6.54 0.20 8.25
CA LEU A 58 6.01 1.07 7.20
C LEU A 58 6.87 1.05 5.93
N LEU A 59 8.19 1.12 6.08
CA LEU A 59 9.12 1.04 4.95
C LEU A 59 9.00 -0.30 4.21
N PHE A 60 8.93 -1.40 4.96
CA PHE A 60 8.73 -2.73 4.38
C PHE A 60 7.39 -2.83 3.67
N THR A 61 6.30 -2.37 4.28
CA THR A 61 4.96 -2.39 3.70
C THR A 61 4.91 -1.58 2.41
N VAL A 62 5.40 -0.33 2.41
CA VAL A 62 5.45 0.52 1.22
C VAL A 62 6.27 -0.13 0.09
N PHE A 63 7.43 -0.69 0.43
CA PHE A 63 8.27 -1.41 -0.51
C PHE A 63 7.58 -2.67 -1.06
N PHE A 64 6.92 -3.44 -0.20
CA PHE A 64 6.21 -4.67 -0.56
C PHE A 64 5.09 -4.37 -1.56
N TYR A 65 4.26 -3.37 -1.28
CA TYR A 65 3.18 -2.96 -2.19
C TYR A 65 3.70 -2.44 -3.53
N TYR A 66 4.80 -1.67 -3.52
CA TYR A 66 5.45 -1.23 -4.74
C TYR A 66 5.95 -2.42 -5.57
N ALA A 67 6.71 -3.31 -4.93
CA ALA A 67 7.32 -4.47 -5.58
C ALA A 67 6.26 -5.43 -6.11
N ALA A 68 5.22 -5.73 -5.33
CA ALA A 68 4.11 -6.58 -5.75
C ALA A 68 3.37 -5.97 -6.95
N GLY A 69 2.99 -4.69 -6.88
CA GLY A 69 2.34 -4.00 -7.99
C GLY A 69 3.20 -3.97 -9.25
N TYR A 70 4.51 -3.71 -9.09
CA TYR A 70 5.47 -3.73 -10.20
C TYR A 70 5.58 -5.12 -10.83
N ILE A 71 5.72 -6.18 -10.03
CA ILE A 71 5.88 -7.56 -10.51
C ILE A 71 4.63 -7.99 -11.28
N VAL A 72 3.44 -7.71 -10.73
CA VAL A 72 2.16 -8.04 -11.37
C VAL A 72 2.03 -7.31 -12.71
N LEU A 73 2.20 -5.99 -12.73
CA LEU A 73 2.09 -5.22 -13.99
C LEU A 73 3.17 -5.58 -15.00
N LYS A 74 4.40 -5.90 -14.55
CA LYS A 74 5.48 -6.34 -15.43
C LYS A 74 5.15 -7.67 -16.11
N HIS A 75 4.58 -8.62 -15.39
CA HIS A 75 4.16 -9.91 -15.96
C HIS A 75 2.96 -9.75 -16.90
N LEU A 76 2.02 -8.86 -16.55
CA LEU A 76 0.81 -8.65 -17.35
C LEU A 76 1.03 -7.72 -18.56
N ARG A 77 2.18 -7.04 -18.67
CA ARG A 77 2.45 -5.98 -19.67
C ARG A 77 2.10 -6.33 -21.12
N ASN A 78 2.35 -7.58 -21.53
CA ASN A 78 2.11 -8.03 -22.91
C ASN A 78 0.84 -8.90 -23.03
N SER A 79 0.06 -8.97 -21.97
CA SER A 79 -1.21 -9.70 -21.94
C SER A 79 -2.39 -8.77 -22.26
N GLY A 80 -3.45 -9.31 -22.85
CA GLY A 80 -4.70 -8.56 -23.05
C GLY A 80 -5.39 -8.12 -21.75
N ILE A 81 -4.95 -8.65 -20.60
CA ILE A 81 -5.50 -8.37 -19.28
C ILE A 81 -4.68 -7.34 -18.47
N TYR A 82 -3.68 -6.68 -19.08
CA TYR A 82 -2.88 -5.63 -18.41
C TYR A 82 -3.76 -4.54 -17.77
N HIS A 83 -4.81 -4.12 -18.48
CA HIS A 83 -5.75 -3.11 -18.01
C HIS A 83 -6.50 -3.55 -16.75
N ILE A 84 -6.83 -4.84 -16.64
CA ILE A 84 -7.46 -5.41 -15.45
C ILE A 84 -6.51 -5.29 -14.25
N GLY A 85 -5.24 -5.61 -14.43
CA GLY A 85 -4.22 -5.44 -13.39
C GLY A 85 -4.09 -3.99 -12.90
N ILE A 86 -4.21 -3.02 -13.81
CA ILE A 86 -4.24 -1.59 -13.45
C ILE A 86 -5.48 -1.27 -12.60
N TYR A 87 -6.67 -1.71 -13.04
CA TYR A 87 -7.90 -1.42 -12.31
C TYR A 87 -7.89 -2.02 -10.90
N ILE A 88 -7.35 -3.23 -10.74
CA ILE A 88 -7.19 -3.85 -9.41
C ILE A 88 -6.26 -3.01 -8.53
N ILE A 89 -5.10 -2.57 -9.05
CA ILE A 89 -4.16 -1.74 -8.28
C ILE A 89 -4.77 -0.40 -7.89
N LEU A 90 -5.50 0.24 -8.80
CA LEU A 90 -6.19 1.50 -8.50
C LEU A 90 -7.32 1.29 -7.48
N LEU A 91 -8.08 0.21 -7.60
CA LEU A 91 -9.12 -0.16 -6.63
C LEU A 91 -8.52 -0.38 -5.24
N MET A 92 -7.43 -1.14 -5.14
CA MET A 92 -6.70 -1.36 -3.88
C MET A 92 -6.16 -0.05 -3.29
N SER A 93 -5.72 0.88 -4.14
CA SER A 93 -5.26 2.20 -3.70
C SER A 93 -6.41 2.99 -3.06
N ILE A 94 -7.60 2.96 -3.67
CA ILE A 94 -8.78 3.63 -3.14
C ILE A 94 -9.22 2.99 -1.82
N THR A 95 -9.26 1.66 -1.73
CA THR A 95 -9.66 0.97 -0.49
C THR A 95 -8.71 1.25 0.65
N HIS A 96 -7.40 1.32 0.40
CA HIS A 96 -6.45 1.72 1.44
C HIS A 96 -6.68 3.15 1.93
N VAL A 97 -6.99 4.12 1.06
CA VAL A 97 -7.23 5.50 1.54
C VAL A 97 -8.55 5.63 2.31
N LEU A 98 -9.57 4.84 1.96
CA LEU A 98 -10.90 4.94 2.57
C LEU A 98 -11.05 4.14 3.87
N GLY A 99 -10.23 3.11 4.09
CA GLY A 99 -10.37 2.18 5.20
C GLY A 99 -11.39 1.09 4.92
#